data_AF-A0AAP6BCK6-F1
#
_entry.id   AF-A0AAP6BCK6-F1
#
_cell.length_a   1.000
_cell.length_b   1.000
_cell.length_c   1.000
_cell.angle_alpha   90.00
_cell.angle_beta   90.00
_cell.angle_gamma   90.00
#
_symmetry.space_group_name_H-M   'P 1'
#
loop_
_entity.id
_entity.type
_entity.pdbx_description
1 polymer ?
#
loop_
_entity_poly.entity_id
_entity_poly.type
_entity_poly.pdbx_seq_one_letter_code
_entity_poly.pdbx_strand_id
1 'polypeptide(L)' 'MASKQQTGPGIGDLAKDSASGRIGVVMDEVGGRVQIRPLSGGTEWDAMPENVVALSAREELTTRLAIKNGNSRNGL' A
#
# COMPACT_ATOMS: atom_id res chain seq x y z
N MET A 1 -22.36 -15.57 -13.13
CA MET A 1 -21.02 -16.14 -13.37
C MET A 1 -20.02 -15.18 -12.73
N ALA A 2 -19.46 -15.53 -11.57
CA ALA A 2 -18.58 -14.65 -10.81
C ALA A 2 -17.14 -14.85 -11.28
N SER A 3 -16.63 -13.95 -12.13
CA SER A 3 -15.21 -13.90 -12.46
C SER A 3 -14.44 -13.45 -11.22
N LYS A 4 -13.81 -14.41 -10.53
CA LYS A 4 -12.77 -14.13 -9.53
C LYS A 4 -11.53 -13.62 -10.26
N GLN A 5 -11.54 -12.36 -10.68
CA GLN A 5 -10.30 -11.65 -10.96
C GLN A 5 -9.71 -11.32 -9.59
N GLN A 6 -8.87 -12.21 -9.08
CA GLN A 6 -7.95 -11.88 -7.99
C GLN A 6 -6.78 -11.12 -8.62
N THR A 7 -7.08 -10.00 -9.28
CA THR A 7 -6.11 -8.97 -9.62
C THR A 7 -5.70 -8.33 -8.30
N GLY A 8 -4.40 -8.16 -8.08
CA GLY A 8 -3.88 -7.49 -6.89
C GLY A 8 -4.45 -6.07 -6.72
N PRO A 9 -4.04 -5.36 -5.66
CA PRO A 9 -4.44 -3.98 -5.42
C PRO A 9 -4.28 -3.13 -6.69
N GLY A 10 -5.31 -2.38 -7.06
CA GLY A 10 -5.29 -1.51 -8.23
C GLY A 10 -4.54 -0.21 -7.96
N ILE A 11 -4.26 0.55 -9.03
CA ILE A 11 -3.72 1.91 -8.90
C ILE A 11 -4.67 2.77 -8.06
N GLY A 12 -4.13 3.42 -7.03
CA GLY A 12 -4.86 4.19 -6.03
C GLY A 12 -5.24 3.39 -4.78
N ASP A 13 -5.12 2.06 -4.81
CA ASP A 13 -5.43 1.21 -3.66
C ASP A 13 -4.29 1.15 -2.65
N LEU A 14 -4.69 0.91 -1.41
CA LEU A 14 -3.78 0.60 -0.32
C LEU A 14 -3.28 -0.83 -0.45
N ALA A 15 -1.95 -0.98 -0.46
CA ALA A 15 -1.29 -2.26 -0.57
C ALA A 15 -0.16 -2.42 0.44
N LYS A 16 0.10 -3.68 0.80
CA LYS A 16 1.25 -4.09 1.58
C LYS A 16 2.23 -4.80 0.68
N ASP A 17 3.47 -4.36 0.71
CA ASP A 17 4.60 -5.12 0.19
C ASP A 17 4.96 -6.19 1.22
N SER A 18 4.69 -7.46 0.90
CA SER A 18 4.95 -8.59 1.79
C SER A 18 6.45 -8.87 1.97
N ALA A 19 7.30 -8.47 1.02
CA ALA A 19 8.73 -8.69 1.08
C ALA A 19 9.41 -7.70 2.04
N SER A 20 9.00 -6.43 2.03
CA SER A 20 9.56 -5.41 2.92
C SER A 20 8.70 -5.12 4.16
N GLY A 21 7.47 -5.63 4.21
CA GLY A 21 6.48 -5.31 5.24
C GLY A 21 5.96 -3.87 5.19
N ARG A 22 6.28 -3.10 4.14
CA ARG A 22 5.90 -1.68 4.02
C ARG A 22 4.49 -1.57 3.45
N ILE A 23 3.79 -0.49 3.85
CA ILE A 23 2.43 -0.21 3.41
C ILE A 23 2.39 1.14 2.71
N GLY A 24 1.70 1.20 1.57
CA GLY A 24 1.57 2.41 0.78
C GLY A 24 0.45 2.33 -0.25
N VAL A 25 0.34 3.35 -1.07
CA VAL A 25 -0.64 3.44 -2.15
C VAL A 25 0.02 3.01 -3.46
N VAL A 26 -0.63 2.13 -4.21
CA VAL A 26 -0.17 1.77 -5.55
C VAL A 26 -0.32 2.98 -6.46
N MET A 27 0.76 3.37 -7.12
CA MET A 27 0.79 4.53 -8.01
C MET A 27 0.73 4.12 -9.48
N ASP A 28 1.46 3.07 -9.85
CA ASP A 28 1.52 2.56 -11.21
C ASP A 28 2.07 1.12 -11.25
N GLU A 29 1.93 0.45 -12.39
CA GLU A 29 2.59 -0.81 -12.70
C GLU A 29 3.34 -0.70 -14.02
N VAL A 30 4.68 -0.62 -13.95
CA VAL A 30 5.54 -0.37 -15.12
C VAL A 30 6.71 -1.35 -15.12
N GLY A 31 7.00 -1.94 -16.27
CA GLY A 31 8.15 -2.84 -16.44
C GLY A 31 8.08 -4.10 -15.56
N GLY A 32 6.88 -4.57 -15.21
CA GLY A 32 6.66 -5.71 -14.32
C GLY A 32 6.93 -5.42 -12.84
N ARG A 33 6.94 -4.13 -12.46
CA ARG A 33 7.07 -3.68 -11.08
C ARG A 33 5.91 -2.79 -10.72
N VAL A 34 5.47 -2.88 -9.47
CA VAL A 34 4.44 -2.01 -8.91
C VAL A 34 5.13 -0.87 -8.16
N GLN A 35 4.83 0.36 -8.53
CA GLN A 35 5.29 1.55 -7.82
C GLN A 35 4.37 1.83 -6.65
N ILE A 36 4.92 1.91 -5.44
CA ILE A 36 4.16 2.17 -4.21
C ILE A 36 4.69 3.42 -3.53
N ARG A 37 3.78 4.32 -3.15
CA ARG A 37 4.08 5.54 -2.39
C ARG A 37 3.76 5.38 -0.91
N PRO A 38 4.67 5.76 0.02
CA PRO A 38 4.36 5.73 1.44
C PRO A 38 3.24 6.71 1.81
N LEU A 39 2.35 6.30 2.72
CA LEU A 39 1.24 7.16 3.18
C LEU A 39 1.67 8.40 3.97
N SER A 40 2.82 8.32 4.66
CA SER A 40 3.40 9.44 5.40
C SER A 40 4.11 10.46 4.49
N GLY A 41 4.12 10.22 3.18
CA GLY A 41 5.06 10.87 2.26
C GLY A 41 6.45 10.25 2.31
N GLY A 42 7.31 10.67 1.37
CA GLY A 42 8.65 10.14 1.16
C GLY A 42 8.84 9.52 -0.22
N THR A 43 9.95 8.81 -0.41
CA THR A 43 10.32 8.21 -1.69
C THR A 43 9.46 6.99 -1.99
N GLU A 44 8.93 6.95 -3.21
CA GLU A 44 8.30 5.76 -3.79
C GLU A 44 9.29 4.60 -3.85
N TRP A 45 8.77 3.39 -3.85
CA TRP A 45 9.57 2.20 -4.06
C TRP A 45 8.90 1.24 -5.03
N ASP A 46 9.72 0.44 -5.70
CA ASP A 46 9.26 -0.61 -6.57
C ASP A 46 9.09 -1.91 -5.79
N ALA A 47 7.94 -2.53 -5.91
CA ALA A 47 7.63 -3.86 -5.38
C ALA A 47 7.40 -4.84 -6.54
N MET A 48 7.64 -6.13 -6.28
CA MET A 48 7.25 -7.16 -7.24
C MET A 48 5.74 -7.41 -7.13
N PRO A 49 4.99 -7.52 -8.25
CA PRO A 49 3.54 -7.70 -8.24
C PRO A 49 3.07 -8.86 -7.36
N GLU A 50 3.81 -9.97 -7.29
CA GLU A 50 3.50 -11.13 -6.45
C GLU A 50 3.59 -10.85 -4.94
N ASN A 51 4.32 -9.81 -4.55
CA ASN A 51 4.47 -9.40 -3.16
C ASN A 51 3.48 -8.29 -2.77
N VAL A 52 2.75 -7.71 -3.73
CA VAL A 52 1.78 -6.65 -3.48
C VAL A 52 0.44 -7.25 -3.13
N VAL A 53 0.10 -7.19 -1.84
CA VAL A 53 -1.14 -7.77 -1.30
C VAL A 53 -2.09 -6.68 -0.81
N ALA A 54 -3.38 -6.91 -1.00
CA ALA A 54 -4.43 -6.06 -0.43
C ALA A 54 -4.40 -6.15 1.10
N LEU A 55 -4.67 -5.03 1.75
CA LEU A 55 -4.84 -4.99 3.20
C LEU A 55 -6.21 -5.52 3.58
N SER A 56 -6.29 -6.21 4.73
CA SER A 56 -7.58 -6.40 5.37
C SER A 56 -8.16 -5.06 5.84
N ALA A 57 -9.49 -4.97 5.96
CA ALA A 57 -10.16 -3.76 6.47
C ALA A 57 -9.62 -3.31 7.85
N ARG A 58 -9.19 -4.26 8.68
CA ARG A 58 -8.58 -3.96 9.99
C ARG A 58 -7.18 -3.36 9.85
N GLU A 59 -6.35 -3.90 8.96
CA GLU A 59 -5.02 -3.37 8.71
C GLU A 59 -5.09 -2.00 8.04
N GLU A 60 -6.02 -1.80 7.11
CA GLU A 60 -6.27 -0.49 6.49
C GLU A 60 -6.64 0.56 7.55
N LEU A 61 -7.63 0.25 8.41
CA LEU A 61 -8.05 1.16 9.48
C LEU A 61 -6.89 1.48 10.43
N THR A 62 -6.14 0.46 10.84
CA THR A 62 -4.98 0.60 11.73
C THR A 62 -3.90 1.46 11.09
N THR A 63 -3.64 1.27 9.81
CA THR A 63 -2.65 2.03 9.04
C THR A 63 -3.05 3.50 8.95
N ARG A 64 -4.30 3.79 8.54
CA ARG A 64 -4.81 5.17 8.48
C ARG A 64 -4.76 5.85 9.85
N LEU A 65 -5.06 5.11 10.92
CA LEU A 65 -4.98 5.61 12.30
C LEU A 65 -3.53 5.88 12.74
N ALA A 66 -2.59 5.00 12.39
CA ALA A 66 -1.17 5.17 12.70
C ALA A 66 -0.58 6.41 12.01
N ILE A 67 -0.95 6.68 10.75
CA ILE A 67 -0.55 7.90 10.05
C ILE A 67 -1.12 9.14 10.75
N LYS A 68 -2.41 9.13 11.08
CA LYS A 68 -3.05 10.24 11.80
C LYS A 68 -2.38 10.50 13.16
N ASN A 69 -2.12 9.46 13.93
CA ASN A 69 -1.49 9.56 15.25
C ASN A 69 0.00 9.93 15.17
N GLY A 70 0.72 9.45 14.15
CA GLY A 70 2.11 9.82 13.88
C GLY A 70 2.23 11.31 13.56
N ASN A 71 1.33 11.84 12.73
CA ASN A 71 1.27 13.27 12.43
C ASN A 71 0.92 14.12 13.67
N SER A 72 0.09 13.61 14.59
CA SER A 72 -0.23 14.30 15.86
C SER A 72 0.93 14.33 16.87
N ARG A 73 1.93 13.45 16.75
CA ARG A 73 3.08 13.37 17.68
C ARG A 73 4.26 14.25 17.28
N ASN A 74 4.31 14.71 16.04
CA ASN A 74 5.37 15.60 15.52
C ASN A 74 4.99 17.09 15.59
N GLY A 75 3.87 17.45 16.22
CA GLY A 75 3.52 18.83 16.53
C GLY A 75 4.06 19.25 17.90
N LEU A 76 5.35 19.58 17.99
CA LEU A 76 5.96 20.38 19.06
C LEU A 76 6.95 21.37 18.43
#